data_AF-A0A1F2XQP2-F1
#
_entry.id   AF-A0A1F2XQP2-F1
#
_cell.length_a   1.000
_cell.length_b   1.000
_cell.length_c   1.000
_cell.angle_alpha   90.00
_cell.angle_beta   90.00
_cell.angle_gamma   90.00
#
_symmetry.space_group_name_H-M   'P 1'
#
loop_
_entity.id
_entity.type
_entity.pdbx_description
1 polymer ?
#
loop_
_entity_poly.entity_id
_entity_poly.type
_entity_poly.pdbx_seq_one_letter_code
_entity_poly.pdbx_strand_id
1 'polypeptide(L)'
;MLELADDELVLGWRNSEWTGIAPFLEEDVAFSSIAQNEIGHARALYELAAAELGTTADELAFDRKPEEYRSAPLVELRRLEWARTIARHWLYETADEIRLAALKASDDVELAGIAAKMDREEAYHRMHAEMWVDRLLSTDDGRFRLNEAIDELW
;
A
#
# COMPACT_ATOMS: atom_id res chain seq x y z
N MET A 1 14.76 -3.75 1.79
CA MET A 1 13.97 -3.40 3.00
C MET A 1 13.53 -1.95 2.94
N LEU A 2 14.44 -1.04 2.61
CA LEU A 2 14.12 0.37 2.43
C LEU A 2 13.07 0.58 1.32
N GLU A 3 13.17 -0.16 0.21
CA GLU A 3 12.20 -0.14 -0.88
C GLU A 3 10.78 -0.49 -0.41
N LEU A 4 10.65 -1.51 0.45
CA LEU A 4 9.36 -1.94 1.02
C LEU A 4 8.81 -0.86 1.94
N ALA A 5 9.65 -0.33 2.83
CA ALA A 5 9.25 0.71 3.77
C ALA A 5 8.80 2.00 3.05
N ASP A 6 9.48 2.32 1.95
CA ASP A 6 9.15 3.46 1.08
C ASP A 6 7.80 3.23 0.39
N ASP A 7 7.55 2.02 -0.11
CA ASP A 7 6.26 1.66 -0.70
C ASP A 7 5.12 1.86 0.29
N GLU A 8 5.22 1.28 1.48
CA GLU A 8 4.19 1.37 2.50
C GLU A 8 3.97 2.81 2.98
N LEU A 9 5.04 3.59 3.17
CA LEU A 9 4.92 4.98 3.61
C LEU A 9 4.21 5.84 2.56
N VAL A 10 4.64 5.72 1.30
CA VAL A 10 4.10 6.51 0.19
C VAL A 10 2.66 6.10 -0.09
N LEU A 11 2.35 4.81 -0.09
CA LEU A 11 0.99 4.32 -0.29
C LEU A 11 0.07 4.76 0.84
N GLY A 12 0.50 4.59 2.10
CA GLY A 12 -0.24 5.05 3.27
C GLY A 12 -0.53 6.55 3.22
N TRP A 13 0.46 7.37 2.84
CA TRP A 13 0.28 8.79 2.60
C TRP A 13 -0.76 9.06 1.51
N ARG A 14 -0.64 8.42 0.33
CA ARG A 14 -1.60 8.57 -0.76
C ARG A 14 -3.01 8.16 -0.37
N ASN A 15 -3.15 7.10 0.41
CA ASN A 15 -4.43 6.60 0.86
C ASN A 15 -5.07 7.57 1.87
N SER A 16 -4.27 8.20 2.73
CA SER A 16 -4.73 9.21 3.68
C SER A 16 -5.37 10.45 3.01
N GLU A 17 -5.00 10.76 1.76
CA GLU A 17 -5.58 11.89 1.00
C GLU A 17 -7.09 11.73 0.75
N TRP A 18 -7.64 10.53 0.87
CA TRP A 18 -9.08 10.26 0.75
C TRP A 18 -9.86 10.54 2.03
N THR A 19 -9.20 10.76 3.17
CA THR A 19 -9.86 10.94 4.47
C THR A 19 -10.86 12.11 4.44
N GLY A 20 -12.14 11.80 4.57
CA GLY A 20 -13.25 12.76 4.61
C GLY A 20 -13.76 13.18 3.22
N ILE A 21 -13.28 12.54 2.15
CA ILE A 21 -13.71 12.78 0.78
C ILE A 21 -13.96 11.50 -0.02
N ALA A 22 -13.92 10.32 0.61
CA ALA A 22 -14.26 9.06 -0.05
C ALA A 22 -15.72 9.06 -0.52
N PRO A 23 -16.09 8.21 -1.50
CA PRO A 23 -17.42 8.22 -2.08
C PRO A 23 -18.56 7.96 -1.08
N PHE A 24 -18.26 7.22 0.00
CA PHE A 24 -19.20 6.86 1.08
C PHE A 24 -18.47 6.89 2.43
N LEU A 25 -19.22 7.08 3.52
CA LEU A 25 -18.66 7.15 4.88
C LEU A 25 -17.93 5.85 5.28
N GLU A 26 -18.47 4.71 4.87
CA GLU A 26 -17.87 3.41 5.10
C GLU A 26 -16.49 3.30 4.43
N GLU A 27 -16.33 3.92 3.25
CA GLU A 27 -15.05 3.94 2.54
C GLU A 27 -14.08 4.93 3.15
N ASP A 28 -14.55 6.05 3.70
CA ASP A 28 -13.69 6.96 4.47
C ASP A 28 -13.07 6.20 5.65
N VAL A 29 -13.88 5.41 6.37
CA VAL A 29 -13.41 4.60 7.50
C VAL A 29 -12.47 3.50 7.03
N ALA A 30 -12.86 2.73 6.00
CA ALA A 30 -12.06 1.62 5.49
C ALA A 30 -10.71 2.10 4.97
N PHE A 31 -10.70 3.10 4.10
CA PHE A 31 -9.48 3.58 3.46
C PHE A 31 -8.57 4.36 4.42
N SER A 32 -9.12 5.04 5.42
CA SER A 32 -8.32 5.61 6.51
C SER A 32 -7.67 4.53 7.37
N SER A 33 -8.37 3.41 7.62
CA SER A 33 -7.79 2.27 8.34
C SER A 33 -6.66 1.63 7.55
N ILE A 34 -6.86 1.40 6.24
CA ILE A 34 -5.82 0.89 5.34
C ILE A 34 -4.60 1.82 5.39
N ALA A 35 -4.79 3.13 5.18
CA ALA A 35 -3.72 4.12 5.25
C ALA A 35 -2.94 4.08 6.57
N GLN A 36 -3.63 3.90 7.69
CA GLN A 36 -3.00 3.77 9.00
C GLN A 36 -2.20 2.46 9.13
N ASN A 37 -2.70 1.35 8.59
CA ASN A 37 -1.99 0.08 8.57
C ASN A 37 -0.70 0.19 7.75
N GLU A 38 -0.75 0.76 6.54
CA GLU A 38 0.46 0.94 5.70
C GLU A 38 1.53 1.75 6.42
N ILE A 39 1.17 2.88 7.04
CA ILE A 39 2.12 3.70 7.80
C ILE A 39 2.71 2.90 8.99
N GLY A 40 1.91 2.04 9.60
CA GLY A 40 2.36 1.11 10.64
C GLY A 40 3.35 0.06 10.13
N HIS A 41 3.15 -0.45 8.91
CA HIS A 41 4.04 -1.41 8.26
C HIS A 41 5.35 -0.75 7.83
N ALA A 42 5.25 0.43 7.22
CA ALA A 42 6.39 1.28 6.88
C ALA A 42 7.30 1.48 8.08
N ARG A 43 6.71 1.88 9.22
CA ARG A 43 7.44 2.07 10.47
C ARG A 43 8.19 0.81 10.91
N ALA A 44 7.53 -0.35 10.90
CA ALA A 44 8.19 -1.61 11.30
C ALA A 44 9.38 -1.96 10.39
N LEU A 45 9.23 -1.74 9.08
CA LEU A 45 10.29 -1.98 8.10
C LEU A 45 11.44 -0.96 8.22
N TYR A 46 11.14 0.31 8.49
CA TYR A 46 12.14 1.33 8.76
C TYR A 46 12.87 1.08 10.08
N GLU A 47 12.19 0.62 11.13
CA GLU A 47 12.83 0.25 12.40
C GLU A 47 13.88 -0.85 12.17
N LEU A 48 13.54 -1.87 11.36
CA LEU A 48 14.47 -2.93 10.98
C LEU A 48 15.66 -2.38 10.17
N ALA A 49 15.39 -1.54 9.16
CA ALA A 49 16.45 -0.96 8.31
C ALA A 49 17.37 -0.01 9.08
N ALA A 50 16.80 0.77 10.01
CA ALA A 50 17.52 1.72 10.84
C ALA A 50 18.52 1.01 11.77
N ALA A 51 18.15 -0.16 12.31
CA ALA A 51 19.04 -0.96 13.14
C ALA A 51 20.32 -1.40 12.41
N GLU A 52 20.21 -1.75 11.12
CA GLU A 52 21.36 -2.12 10.29
C GLU A 52 22.20 -0.91 9.86
N LEU A 53 21.55 0.22 9.58
CA LEU A 53 22.18 1.43 9.06
C LEU A 53 22.73 2.37 10.15
N GLY A 54 22.44 2.10 11.43
CA GLY A 54 22.90 2.92 12.55
C GLY A 54 22.22 4.30 12.61
N THR A 55 20.94 4.35 12.27
CA THR A 55 20.10 5.58 12.23
C THR A 55 18.76 5.31 12.93
N THR A 56 17.74 6.14 12.71
CA THR A 56 16.39 5.97 13.24
C THR A 56 15.36 5.81 12.12
N ALA A 57 14.21 5.20 12.44
CA ALA A 57 13.12 5.07 11.49
C ALA A 57 12.61 6.44 11.01
N ASP A 58 12.56 7.44 11.89
CA ASP A 58 12.14 8.80 11.55
C ASP A 58 13.13 9.50 10.59
N GLU A 59 14.44 9.37 10.82
CA GLU A 59 15.46 9.90 9.89
C GLU A 59 15.32 9.26 8.50
N LEU A 60 15.09 7.94 8.43
CA LEU A 60 14.80 7.27 7.16
C LEU A 60 13.47 7.76 6.54
N ALA A 61 12.42 7.95 7.33
CA ALA A 61 11.10 8.32 6.82
C ALA A 61 10.93 9.81 6.48
N PHE A 62 11.77 10.72 7.01
CA PHE A 62 11.51 12.16 6.90
C PHE A 62 12.71 13.00 6.47
N ASP A 63 13.94 12.55 6.71
CA ASP A 63 15.13 13.38 6.45
C ASP A 63 15.80 13.08 5.10
N ARG A 64 15.39 12.01 4.42
CA ARG A 64 15.80 11.70 3.05
C ARG A 64 15.18 12.66 2.03
N LYS A 65 15.97 13.03 1.01
CA LYS A 65 15.52 13.78 -0.16
C LYS A 65 14.65 12.91 -1.07
N PRO A 66 13.78 13.51 -1.91
CA PRO A 66 12.91 12.75 -2.81
C PRO A 66 13.66 11.74 -3.70
N GLU A 67 14.84 12.08 -4.20
CA GLU A 67 15.66 11.19 -5.03
C GLU A 67 16.28 10.00 -4.28
N GLU A 68 16.19 9.98 -2.94
CA GLU A 68 16.69 8.91 -2.08
C GLU A 68 15.61 7.86 -1.75
N TYR A 69 14.34 8.17 -2.04
CA TYR A 69 13.25 7.21 -1.96
C TYR A 69 13.33 6.19 -3.09
N ARG A 70 12.99 4.95 -2.76
CA ARG A 70 13.06 3.77 -3.61
C ARG A 70 11.70 3.10 -3.78
N SER A 71 10.63 3.86 -3.54
CA SER A 71 9.26 3.42 -3.81
C SER A 71 9.07 3.06 -5.28
N ALA A 72 8.20 2.09 -5.53
CA ALA A 72 7.71 1.77 -6.85
C ALA A 72 6.93 2.97 -7.41
N PRO A 73 7.10 3.29 -8.71
CA PRO A 73 6.33 4.37 -9.34
C PRO A 73 4.81 4.23 -9.15
N LEU A 74 4.30 2.99 -9.03
CA LEU A 74 2.88 2.69 -8.82
C LEU A 74 2.31 3.41 -7.58
N VAL A 75 3.00 3.36 -6.44
CA VAL A 75 2.49 3.93 -5.18
C VAL A 75 2.60 5.45 -5.14
N GLU A 76 3.52 6.03 -5.90
CA GLU A 76 3.72 7.49 -5.96
C GLU A 76 2.57 8.23 -6.66
N LEU A 77 1.82 7.52 -7.49
CA LEU A 77 0.74 8.07 -8.31
C LEU A 77 -0.39 8.64 -7.44
N ARG A 78 -0.55 9.97 -7.45
CA ARG A 78 -1.72 10.63 -6.88
C ARG A 78 -2.96 10.34 -7.73
N ARG A 79 -4.00 9.73 -7.15
CA ARG A 79 -5.26 9.39 -7.82
C ARG A 79 -6.43 9.90 -6.96
N LEU A 80 -7.12 10.93 -7.45
CA LEU A 80 -8.33 11.49 -6.83
C LEU A 80 -9.58 11.14 -7.64
N GLU A 81 -9.55 9.97 -8.28
CA GLU A 81 -10.67 9.36 -8.96
C GLU A 81 -10.76 7.92 -8.46
N TRP A 82 -11.94 7.52 -7.98
CA TRP A 82 -12.09 6.31 -7.17
C TRP A 82 -11.74 5.02 -7.93
N ALA A 83 -12.14 4.87 -9.20
CA ALA A 83 -11.82 3.67 -9.97
C ALA A 83 -10.30 3.52 -10.18
N ARG A 84 -9.58 4.62 -10.44
CA ARG A 84 -8.11 4.64 -10.48
C ARG A 84 -7.46 4.34 -9.14
N THR A 85 -8.05 4.80 -8.04
CA THR A 85 -7.58 4.44 -6.69
C THR A 85 -7.74 2.94 -6.43
N ILE A 86 -8.91 2.37 -6.74
CA ILE A 86 -9.16 0.93 -6.60
C ILE A 86 -8.24 0.12 -7.51
N ALA A 87 -7.99 0.56 -8.74
CA ALA A 87 -7.06 -0.12 -9.65
C ALA A 87 -5.65 -0.19 -9.07
N ARG A 88 -5.12 0.94 -8.56
CA ARG A 88 -3.82 0.98 -7.88
C ARG A 88 -3.82 0.07 -6.64
N HIS A 89 -4.87 0.17 -5.81
CA HIS A 89 -5.04 -0.63 -4.61
C HIS A 89 -4.96 -2.12 -4.94
N TRP A 90 -5.82 -2.59 -5.84
CA TRP A 90 -5.85 -3.99 -6.26
C TRP A 90 -4.53 -4.50 -6.86
N LEU A 91 -3.86 -3.71 -7.71
CA LEU A 91 -2.56 -4.08 -8.27
C LEU A 91 -1.47 -4.17 -7.20
N TYR A 92 -1.42 -3.21 -6.27
CA TYR A 92 -0.46 -3.21 -5.18
C TYR A 92 -0.67 -4.42 -4.26
N GLU A 93 -1.90 -4.60 -3.77
CA GLU A 93 -2.30 -5.70 -2.89
C GLU A 93 -1.96 -7.08 -3.48
N THR A 94 -2.19 -7.26 -4.79
CA THR A 94 -1.87 -8.49 -5.51
C THR A 94 -0.36 -8.72 -5.58
N ALA A 95 0.43 -7.67 -5.84
CA ALA A 95 1.88 -7.76 -5.87
C ALA A 95 2.47 -7.98 -4.47
N ASP A 96 1.89 -7.34 -3.45
CA ASP A 96 2.36 -7.41 -2.09
C ASP A 96 2.10 -8.79 -1.45
N GLU A 97 0.98 -9.46 -1.78
CA GLU A 97 0.76 -10.85 -1.35
C GLU A 97 1.89 -11.78 -1.77
N ILE A 98 2.35 -11.66 -3.03
CA ILE A 98 3.45 -12.46 -3.57
C ILE A 98 4.76 -12.10 -2.85
N ARG A 99 4.98 -10.81 -2.61
CA ARG A 99 6.16 -10.27 -1.93
C ARG A 99 6.24 -10.74 -0.49
N LEU A 100 5.16 -10.62 0.27
CA LEU A 100 5.04 -11.08 1.66
C LEU A 100 5.17 -12.61 1.76
N ALA A 101 4.62 -13.37 0.81
CA ALA A 101 4.82 -14.81 0.77
C ALA A 101 6.32 -15.18 0.67
N ALA A 102 7.08 -14.45 -0.14
CA ALA A 102 8.53 -14.64 -0.25
C ALA A 102 9.27 -14.19 1.02
N LEU A 103 8.92 -13.04 1.59
CA LEU A 103 9.56 -12.50 2.80
C LEU A 103 9.33 -13.36 4.04
N LYS A 104 8.15 -13.97 4.18
CA LYS A 104 7.85 -14.95 5.24
C LYS A 104 8.75 -16.19 5.19
N ALA A 105 9.36 -16.49 4.04
CA ALA A 105 10.28 -17.60 3.86
C ALA A 105 11.77 -17.19 4.04
N SER A 106 12.04 -15.94 4.43
CA SER A 106 13.40 -15.45 4.70
C SER A 106 14.05 -16.19 5.87
N ASP A 107 15.37 -16.37 5.80
CA ASP A 107 16.18 -16.86 6.93
C ASP A 107 16.35 -15.80 8.02
N ASP A 108 16.09 -14.53 7.71
CA ASP A 108 15.99 -13.46 8.68
C ASP A 108 14.66 -13.58 9.46
N VAL A 109 14.77 -14.01 10.70
CA VAL A 109 13.62 -14.27 11.59
C VAL A 109 12.84 -13.00 11.91
N GLU A 110 13.49 -11.84 11.97
CA GLU A 110 12.83 -10.57 12.28
C GLU A 110 12.02 -10.10 11.08
N LEU A 111 12.63 -10.13 9.89
CA LEU A 111 11.94 -9.81 8.63
C LEU A 111 10.78 -10.77 8.36
N ALA A 112 10.98 -12.07 8.53
CA ALA A 112 9.92 -13.07 8.35
C ALA A 112 8.78 -12.86 9.35
N GLY A 113 9.08 -12.46 10.59
CA GLY A 113 8.11 -12.12 11.62
C GLY A 113 7.28 -10.88 11.28
N ILE A 114 7.93 -9.81 10.79
CA ILE A 114 7.25 -8.60 10.30
C ILE A 114 6.35 -8.94 9.12
N ALA A 115 6.86 -9.66 8.12
CA ALA A 115 6.08 -10.07 6.94
C ALA A 115 4.87 -10.92 7.32
N ALA A 116 5.00 -11.83 8.28
CA ALA A 116 3.88 -12.63 8.78
C ALA A 116 2.83 -11.80 9.51
N LYS A 117 3.22 -10.69 10.15
CA LYS A 117 2.28 -9.74 10.76
C LYS A 117 1.56 -8.92 9.71
N MET A 118 2.31 -8.31 8.78
CA MET A 118 1.77 -7.53 7.66
C MET A 118 0.73 -8.34 6.90
N ASP A 119 1.06 -9.58 6.51
CA ASP A 119 0.16 -10.45 5.73
C ASP A 119 -1.19 -10.73 6.41
N ARG A 120 -1.26 -10.75 7.75
CA ARG A 120 -2.53 -10.90 8.46
C ARG A 120 -3.40 -9.65 8.40
N GLU A 121 -2.77 -8.48 8.34
CA GLU A 121 -3.46 -7.19 8.24
C GLU A 121 -3.87 -6.93 6.78
N GLU A 122 -2.95 -7.17 5.83
CA GLU A 122 -3.16 -7.05 4.37
C GLU A 122 -4.27 -7.98 3.84
N ALA A 123 -4.59 -9.07 4.53
CA ALA A 123 -5.73 -9.92 4.17
C ALA A 123 -7.04 -9.12 4.08
N TYR A 124 -7.22 -8.12 4.94
CA TYR A 124 -8.40 -7.24 4.88
C TYR A 124 -8.33 -6.25 3.72
N HIS A 125 -7.12 -5.78 3.37
CA HIS A 125 -6.92 -4.86 2.25
C HIS A 125 -7.21 -5.54 0.91
N ARG A 126 -6.73 -6.78 0.73
CA ARG A 126 -7.06 -7.64 -0.41
C ARG A 126 -8.56 -7.88 -0.55
N MET A 127 -9.23 -8.26 0.54
CA MET A 127 -10.68 -8.45 0.52
C MET A 127 -11.43 -7.17 0.12
N HIS A 128 -10.97 -6.00 0.60
CA HIS A 128 -11.54 -4.71 0.23
C HIS A 128 -11.31 -4.40 -1.25
N ALA A 129 -10.10 -4.65 -1.76
CA ALA A 129 -9.76 -4.47 -3.16
C ALA A 129 -10.62 -5.35 -4.09
N GLU A 130 -10.73 -6.65 -3.79
CA GLU A 130 -11.53 -7.61 -4.55
C GLU A 130 -13.01 -7.21 -4.58
N MET A 131 -13.58 -6.85 -3.42
CA MET A 131 -14.95 -6.38 -3.31
C MET A 131 -15.22 -5.16 -4.21
N TRP A 132 -14.28 -4.21 -4.24
CA TRP A 132 -14.41 -3.02 -5.08
C TRP A 132 -14.24 -3.30 -6.56
N VAL A 133 -13.33 -4.20 -6.93
CA VAL A 133 -13.19 -4.68 -8.32
C VAL A 133 -14.50 -5.31 -8.78
N ASP A 134 -15.07 -6.23 -8.00
CA ASP A 134 -16.36 -6.87 -8.30
C ASP A 134 -17.49 -5.84 -8.44
N ARG A 135 -17.53 -4.87 -7.53
CA ARG A 135 -18.51 -3.79 -7.55
C ARG A 135 -18.41 -2.92 -8.81
N LEU A 136 -17.19 -2.52 -9.20
CA LEU A 136 -16.99 -1.73 -10.42
C LEU A 136 -17.37 -2.52 -11.67
N LEU A 137 -16.98 -3.80 -11.73
CA LEU A 137 -17.32 -4.69 -12.84
C LEU A 137 -18.83 -4.97 -12.96
N SER A 138 -19.62 -4.76 -11.91
CA SER A 138 -21.07 -4.99 -11.92
C SER A 138 -21.87 -3.99 -12.79
N THR A 139 -21.23 -2.92 -13.26
CA THR A 139 -21.86 -1.89 -14.12
C THR A 139 -21.02 -1.61 -15.35
N ASP A 140 -21.65 -1.18 -16.45
CA ASP A 140 -20.93 -0.84 -17.69
C ASP A 140 -19.97 0.35 -17.49
N ASP A 141 -20.42 1.40 -16.78
CA ASP A 141 -19.58 2.58 -16.47
C ASP A 141 -18.40 2.22 -15.56
N GLY A 142 -18.65 1.48 -14.47
CA GLY A 142 -17.59 1.06 -13.55
C GLY A 142 -16.57 0.15 -14.22
N ARG A 143 -17.01 -0.78 -15.07
CA ARG A 143 -16.14 -1.63 -15.89
C ARG A 143 -15.28 -0.82 -16.83
N PHE A 144 -15.87 0.15 -17.54
CA PHE A 144 -15.13 1.03 -18.45
C PHE A 144 -14.02 1.78 -17.69
N ARG A 145 -14.37 2.42 -16.57
CA ARG A 145 -13.43 3.21 -15.76
C ARG A 145 -12.33 2.36 -15.13
N LEU A 146 -12.65 1.16 -14.63
CA LEU A 146 -11.66 0.25 -14.07
C LEU A 146 -10.69 -0.25 -15.14
N ASN A 147 -11.18 -0.64 -16.31
CA ASN A 147 -10.31 -1.09 -17.40
C ASN A 147 -9.39 0.03 -17.89
N GLU A 148 -9.92 1.24 -18.09
CA GLU A 148 -9.11 2.41 -18.44
C GLU A 148 -8.03 2.67 -17.38
N ALA A 149 -8.38 2.57 -16.10
CA ALA A 149 -7.43 2.72 -15.01
C ALA A 149 -6.35 1.63 -14.99
N ILE A 150 -6.69 0.37 -15.27
CA ILE A 150 -5.71 -0.73 -15.34
C ILE A 150 -4.79 -0.55 -16.54
N ASP A 151 -5.33 -0.19 -17.71
CA ASP A 151 -4.55 0.08 -18.93
C ASP A 151 -3.58 1.26 -18.74
N GLU A 152 -3.92 2.26 -17.93
CA GLU A 152 -3.03 3.37 -17.56
C GLU A 152 -1.88 2.95 -16.63
N LEU A 153 -2.04 1.85 -15.89
CA LEU A 153 -1.11 1.39 -14.86
C LEU A 153 -0.22 0.21 -15.30
N TRP A 154 -0.47 -0.37 -16.49
CA TRP A 154 0.22 -1.53 -17.05
C TRP A 154 1.13 -1.15 -18.24
#